data_AF-A0A2X3CYC9-F1
#
_entry.id   AF-A0A2X3CYC9-F1
#
_cell.length_a   1.000
_cell.length_b   1.000
_cell.length_c   1.000
_cell.angle_alpha   90.00
_cell.angle_beta   90.00
_cell.angle_gamma   90.00
#
_symmetry.space_group_name_H-M   'P 1'
#
loop_
_entity.id
_entity.type
_entity.pdbx_description
1 polymer ?
#
loop_
_entity_poly.entity_id
_entity_poly.type
_entity_poly.pdbx_seq_one_letter_code
_entity_poly.pdbx_strand_id
1 'polypeptide(L)' 'MSKVNQQDIDKLIELVGGRGNIATVSHCITRLRFVLNDPAIARPKEIEQLRMVKGCFH' A
#
# COMPACT_ATOMS: atom_id res chain seq x y z
N MET A 1 18.20 -3.67 9.70
CA MET A 1 17.50 -2.91 8.65
C MET A 1 16.70 -3.89 7.82
N SER A 2 15.37 -3.88 7.94
CA SER A 2 14.48 -4.74 7.16
C SER A 2 14.66 -4.41 5.68
N LYS A 3 15.21 -5.33 4.89
CA LYS A 3 15.29 -5.19 3.43
C LYS A 3 13.85 -5.14 2.90
N VAL A 4 13.37 -3.94 2.57
CA VAL A 4 12.12 -3.81 1.82
C VAL A 4 12.42 -4.31 0.41
N ASN A 5 11.68 -5.32 -0.02
CA ASN A 5 11.86 -5.92 -1.33
C ASN A 5 11.14 -5.05 -2.37
N GLN A 6 11.84 -4.59 -3.41
CA GLN A 6 11.23 -3.72 -4.43
C GLN A 6 10.02 -4.38 -5.10
N GLN A 7 10.09 -5.69 -5.33
CA GLN A 7 8.97 -6.47 -5.89
C GLN A 7 7.70 -6.39 -5.03
N ASP A 8 7.84 -6.34 -3.71
CA ASP A 8 6.70 -6.22 -2.80
C ASP A 8 6.13 -4.79 -2.86
N ILE A 9 6.98 -3.78 -3.05
CA ILE A 9 6.54 -2.38 -3.28
C ILE A 9 5.77 -2.29 -4.59
N ASP A 10 6.29 -2.83 -5.70
CA ASP A 10 5.59 -2.78 -6.98
C ASP A 10 4.22 -3.45 -6.90
N LYS A 11 4.14 -4.63 -6.26
CA LYS A 11 2.84 -5.29 -5.98
C LYS A 11 1.94 -4.44 -5.11
N LEU A 12 2.45 -3.81 -4.04
CA LEU A 12 1.66 -2.91 -3.20
C LEU A 12 1.05 -1.78 -4.05
N ILE A 13 1.85 -1.18 -4.94
CA ILE A 13 1.41 -0.10 -5.82
C ILE A 13 0.35 -0.59 -6.82
N GLU A 14 0.49 -1.79 -7.39
CA GLU A 14 -0.55 -2.38 -8.24
C GLU A 14 -1.84 -2.65 -7.46
N LEU A 15 -1.74 -3.23 -6.27
CA LEU A 15 -2.88 -3.60 -5.43
C LEU A 15 -3.65 -2.39 -4.89
N VAL A 16 -3.03 -1.22 -4.75
CA VAL A 16 -3.73 0.04 -4.43
C VAL A 16 -4.39 0.68 -5.66
N GLY A 17 -4.33 0.05 -6.85
CA GLY A 17 -4.90 0.57 -8.09
C GLY A 17 -3.91 1.33 -8.98
N GLY A 18 -2.61 1.18 -8.72
CA GLY A 18 -1.55 1.83 -9.47
C GLY A 18 -1.21 3.24 -8.97
N ARG A 19 -0.13 3.81 -9.51
CA ARG A 19 0.36 5.15 -9.13
C ARG A 19 -0.67 6.25 -9.43
N GLY A 20 -1.47 6.09 -10.48
CA GLY A 20 -2.52 7.05 -10.84
C GLY A 20 -3.70 7.07 -9.86
N ASN A 21 -3.90 6.00 -9.09
CA ASN A 21 -4.97 5.95 -8.09
C ASN A 21 -4.57 6.61 -6.76
N ILE A 22 -3.29 6.89 -6.53
CA ILE A 22 -2.81 7.52 -5.31
C ILE A 22 -2.92 9.04 -5.47
N ALA A 23 -3.79 9.67 -4.69
CA ALA A 23 -3.92 11.13 -4.61
C ALA A 23 -2.76 11.73 -3.80
N THR A 24 -2.54 11.19 -2.59
CA THR A 24 -1.52 11.70 -1.66
C THR A 24 -0.96 10.55 -0.81
N VAL A 25 0.31 10.64 -0.42
CA VAL A 25 0.94 9.72 0.53
C VAL A 25 1.46 10.48 1.73
N SER A 26 1.09 10.02 2.92
CA SER A 26 1.57 10.56 4.20
C SER A 26 2.13 9.43 5.05
N HIS A 27 3.19 9.67 5.81
CA HIS A 27 3.78 8.66 6.69
C HIS A 27 3.97 9.18 8.10
N CYS A 28 3.90 8.29 9.08
CA CYS A 28 4.36 8.49 10.44
C CYS A 28 5.33 7.37 10.83
N ILE A 29 5.80 7.37 12.08
CA ILE A 29 6.83 6.45 12.58
C ILE A 29 6.45 4.97 12.36
N THR A 30 5.15 4.64 12.45
CA THR A 30 4.67 3.25 12.38
C THR A 30 3.65 2.99 11.28
N ARG A 31 3.19 4.01 10.55
CA ARG A 31 2.14 3.86 9.52
C ARG A 31 2.46 4.63 8.25
N LEU A 32 2.22 3.97 7.12
CA LEU A 32 2.12 4.59 5.81
C LEU A 32 0.63 4.74 5.47
N ARG A 33 0.20 5.94 5.08
CA ARG A 33 -1.18 6.27 4.73
C ARG A 33 -1.24 6.68 3.27
N PHE A 34 -2.10 6.02 2.53
CA PHE A 34 -2.42 6.36 1.14
C PHE A 34 -3.79 7.00 1.09
N VAL A 35 -3.88 8.17 0.47
CA VAL A 35 -5.14 8.77 0.04
C VAL A 35 -5.35 8.35 -1.40
N LEU A 36 -6.44 7.63 -1.67
CA LEU A 36 -6.75 7.11 -2.99
C LEU A 36 -7.83 7.98 -3.66
N ASN A 37 -7.75 8.10 -4.98
CA ASN A 37 -8.79 8.74 -5.80
C ASN A 37 -10.04 7.83 -5.87
N ASP A 38 -9.82 6.53 -6.10
CA ASP A 38 -10.87 5.51 -6.13
C ASP A 38 -10.52 4.31 -5.22
N PRO A 39 -11.11 4.23 -4.01
CA PRO A 39 -10.87 3.14 -3.08
C PRO A 39 -11.48 1.80 -3.53
N ALA A 40 -12.39 1.76 -4.52
CA ALA A 40 -13.00 0.52 -4.99
C ALA A 40 -12.02 -0.34 -5.81
N ILE A 41 -11.01 0.29 -6.41
CA ILE A 41 -9.95 -0.39 -7.17
C ILE A 41 -8.94 -1.07 -6.22
N ALA A 42 -8.79 -0.54 -5.01
CA ALA A 42 -7.84 -1.05 -4.05
C ALA A 42 -8.24 -2.41 -3.49
N ARG A 43 -7.24 -3.27 -3.28
CA ARG A 43 -7.44 -4.66 -2.81
C ARG A 43 -6.80 -4.87 -1.44
N PRO A 44 -7.38 -4.32 -0.36
CA PRO A 44 -6.79 -4.38 0.98
C PRO A 44 -6.53 -5.80 1.47
N LYS A 45 -7.40 -6.75 1.11
CA LYS A 45 -7.24 -8.18 1.45
C LYS A 45 -5.95 -8.80 0.89
N GLU A 46 -5.56 -8.41 -0.32
CA GLU A 46 -4.32 -8.91 -0.94
C GLU A 46 -3.10 -8.18 -0.36
N ILE A 47 -3.24 -6.89 -0.04
CA ILE A 47 -2.20 -6.08 0.58
C ILE A 47 -1.81 -6.63 1.97
N GLU A 48 -2.78 -7.10 2.76
CA GLU A 48 -2.51 -7.72 4.07
C GLU A 48 -1.75 -9.06 3.99
N GLN A 49 -1.76 -9.73 2.84
CA GLN A 49 -0.98 -10.96 2.64
C GLN A 49 0.50 -10.69 2.34
N LEU A 50 0.87 -9.44 2.04
CA LEU A 50 2.27 -9.08 1.81
C LEU A 50 3.05 -9.18 3.12
N ARG A 51 4.17 -9.90 3.10
CA ARG A 51 5.01 -10.17 4.27
C ARG A 51 5.50 -8.90 5.00
N MET A 52 5.62 -7.79 4.27
CA MET A 52 6.04 -6.49 4.79
C MET A 52 4.90 -5.68 5.43
N VAL A 53 3.64 -6.00 5.13
CA VAL A 53 2.48 -5.30 5.65
C VAL A 53 2.06 -5.97 6.96
N LYS A 54 1.98 -5.18 8.03
CA LYS A 54 1.53 -5.65 9.35
C LYS A 54 0.02 -5.50 9.56
N GLY A 55 -0.64 -4.74 8.69
CA GLY A 55 -2.08 -4.54 8.66
C GLY A 55 -2.46 -3.45 7.66
N CYS A 56 -3.63 -3.58 7.02
CA CYS A 56 -4.20 -2.58 6.13
C CYS A 56 -5.49 -2.05 6.77
N PHE A 57 -5.60 -0.73 6.92
CA PHE A 57 -6.73 -0.09 7.60
C PHE A 57 -7.44 0.85 6.62
N HIS A 58 -8.77 0.78 6.57
CA HIS A 58 -9.65 1.69 5.83
C HIS A 58 -10.01 2.89 6.71
#